data_AF-A0A967F9K6-F1
#
_entry.id   AF-A0A967F9K6-F1
#
_cell.length_a   1.000
_cell.length_b   1.000
_cell.length_c   1.000
_cell.angle_alpha   90.00
_cell.angle_beta   90.00
_cell.angle_gamma   90.00
#
_symmetry.space_group_name_H-M   'P 1'
#
loop_
_entity.id
_entity.type
_entity.pdbx_description
1 polymer ?
#
loop_
_entity_poly.entity_id
_entity_poly.type
_entity_poly.pdbx_seq_one_letter_code
_entity_poly.pdbx_strand_id
1 'polypeptide(L)'
;YPQSRYRQKATVELRRMGKPVISKKPEPVAKPKATGSATPKASYISAEACYRDLRNSKQKMKYRSNWQRCIDKFESVYDKDPDGPWAAAGLFM
;
A
#
# COMPACT_ATOMS: atom_id res chain seq x y z
N TYR A 1 9.01 19.05 34.45
CA TYR A 1 9.18 20.52 34.46
C TYR A 1 7.83 21.22 34.67
N PRO A 2 7.41 21.48 35.92
CA PRO A 2 6.07 21.98 36.24
C PRO A 2 5.80 23.46 35.89
N GLN A 3 6.85 24.24 35.59
CA GLN A 3 6.82 25.70 35.44
C GLN A 3 7.14 26.20 34.02
N SER A 4 7.09 25.33 32.99
CA SER A 4 7.41 25.77 31.63
C SER A 4 6.30 26.65 31.04
N ARG A 5 6.70 27.73 30.34
CA ARG A 5 5.78 28.59 29.55
C ARG A 5 4.95 27.79 28.52
N TYR A 6 5.43 26.59 28.16
CA TYR A 6 4.81 25.72 27.17
C TYR A 6 3.70 24.82 27.74
N ARG A 7 3.46 24.85 29.06
CA ARG A 7 2.48 23.99 29.74
C ARG A 7 1.07 24.09 29.14
N GLN A 8 0.59 25.30 28.89
CA GLN A 8 -0.76 25.52 28.37
C GLN A 8 -0.94 24.86 27.00
N LYS A 9 0.03 25.02 26.09
CA LYS A 9 0.00 24.39 24.77
C LYS A 9 0.05 22.86 24.87
N ALA A 10 0.94 22.32 25.70
CA ALA A 10 1.04 20.87 25.89
C ALA A 10 -0.26 20.26 26.44
N THR A 11 -0.93 20.92 27.40
CA THR A 11 -2.20 20.43 27.95
C THR A 11 -3.35 20.43 26.95
N VAL A 12 -3.38 21.39 26.03
CA VAL A 12 -4.40 21.45 24.97
C VAL A 12 -4.22 20.28 24.00
N GLU A 13 -2.97 19.99 23.61
CA GLU A 13 -2.72 18.92 22.64
C GLU A 13 -2.92 17.53 23.25
N LEU A 14 -2.55 17.33 24.52
CA LEU A 14 -2.87 16.09 25.25
C LEU A 14 -4.38 15.86 25.35
N ARG A 15 -5.19 16.92 25.58
CA ARG A 15 -6.65 16.80 25.53
C ARG A 15 -7.16 16.48 24.13
N ARG A 16 -6.55 17.03 23.08
CA ARG A 16 -6.93 16.76 21.69
C ARG A 16 -6.64 15.31 21.30
N MET A 17 -5.50 14.77 21.74
CA MET A 17 -5.12 13.36 21.56
C MET A 17 -6.00 12.41 22.37
N GLY A 18 -6.40 12.81 23.58
CA GLY A 18 -7.28 12.03 24.46
C GLY A 18 -8.77 12.12 24.12
N LYS A 19 -9.18 12.99 23.19
CA LYS A 19 -10.55 12.99 22.68
C LYS A 19 -10.70 11.78 21.75
N PRO A 20 -11.55 10.80 22.07
CA PRO A 20 -11.91 9.81 21.08
C PRO A 20 -12.56 10.56 19.91
N VAL A 21 -11.88 10.56 18.77
CA VAL A 21 -12.57 10.80 17.50
C VAL A 21 -13.68 9.77 17.51
N ILE A 22 -14.94 10.21 17.57
CA ILE A 22 -16.10 9.34 17.55
C ILE A 22 -15.92 8.44 16.32
N SER A 23 -15.45 7.22 16.57
CA SER A 23 -15.26 6.21 15.57
C SER A 23 -16.64 5.95 15.01
N LYS A 24 -16.89 6.41 13.78
CA LYS A 24 -18.00 5.86 13.02
C LYS A 24 -17.81 4.34 13.06
N LYS A 25 -18.79 3.68 13.67
CA LYS A 25 -18.94 2.24 13.81
C LYS A 25 -18.36 1.56 12.56
N PRO A 26 -17.41 0.62 12.66
CA PRO A 26 -17.03 -0.16 11.49
C PRO A 26 -18.27 -0.95 11.08
N GLU A 27 -18.86 -0.55 9.95
CA GLU A 27 -19.80 -1.40 9.22
C GLU A 27 -19.10 -2.75 8.94
N PRO A 28 -19.85 -3.87 8.98
CA PRO A 28 -19.28 -5.19 8.80
C PRO A 28 -18.46 -5.19 7.51
N VAL A 29 -17.23 -5.69 7.59
CA VAL A 29 -16.27 -5.81 6.49
C VAL A 29 -16.93 -6.56 5.34
N ALA A 30 -17.62 -5.81 4.48
CA ALA A 30 -18.08 -6.29 3.20
C ALA A 30 -16.82 -6.50 2.38
N LYS A 31 -16.49 -7.78 2.18
CA LYS A 31 -15.48 -8.25 1.22
C LYS A 31 -15.53 -7.34 -0.01
N PRO A 32 -14.39 -6.79 -0.49
CA PRO A 32 -14.42 -5.90 -1.64
C PRO A 32 -15.07 -6.65 -2.81
N LYS A 33 -16.22 -6.13 -3.26
CA LYS A 33 -16.89 -6.59 -4.47
C LYS A 33 -15.89 -6.44 -5.61
N ALA A 34 -15.53 -7.56 -6.24
CA ALA A 34 -14.68 -7.60 -7.42
C ALA A 34 -15.36 -6.83 -8.57
N THR A 35 -15.08 -5.55 -8.67
CA THR A 35 -15.38 -4.74 -9.85
C THR A 35 -14.40 -5.17 -10.94
N GLY A 36 -14.80 -6.14 -11.76
CA GLY A 36 -14.07 -6.55 -12.97
C GLY A 36 -12.56 -6.73 -12.77
N SER A 37 -12.14 -7.42 -11.71
CA SER A 37 -10.72 -7.56 -11.41
C SER A 37 -10.06 -8.36 -12.53
N ALA A 38 -9.11 -7.75 -13.24
CA ALA A 38 -8.16 -8.48 -14.08
C ALA A 38 -7.67 -9.70 -13.27
N THR A 39 -7.75 -10.88 -13.89
CA THR A 39 -7.37 -12.14 -13.23
C THR A 39 -5.96 -12.02 -12.61
N PRO A 40 -5.63 -12.77 -11.55
CA PRO A 40 -4.28 -12.76 -10.97
C PRO A 40 -3.20 -12.92 -12.04
N LYS A 41 -3.45 -13.79 -13.02
CA LYS A 41 -2.63 -13.97 -14.23
C LYS A 41 -2.46 -12.67 -15.06
N ALA A 42 -3.55 -11.97 -15.37
CA ALA A 42 -3.48 -10.71 -16.12
C ALA A 42 -2.74 -9.61 -15.34
N SER A 43 -2.91 -9.59 -14.01
CA SER A 43 -2.18 -8.67 -13.13
C SER A 43 -0.68 -8.96 -13.13
N TYR A 44 -0.30 -10.24 -13.05
CA TYR A 44 1.08 -10.69 -13.16
C TYR A 44 1.73 -10.33 -14.51
N ILE A 45 1.03 -10.57 -15.62
CA ILE A 45 1.51 -10.19 -16.95
C ILE A 45 1.76 -8.67 -17.05
N SER A 46 0.90 -7.85 -16.43
CA SER A 46 1.10 -6.40 -16.37
C SER A 46 2.32 -5.98 -15.54
N ALA A 47 2.58 -6.69 -14.44
CA ALA A 47 3.75 -6.48 -13.59
C ALA A 47 5.05 -6.84 -14.34
N GLU A 48 5.05 -7.98 -15.04
CA GLU A 48 6.14 -8.41 -15.92
C GLU A 48 6.45 -7.40 -17.03
N ALA A 49 5.42 -6.87 -17.68
CA ALA A 49 5.60 -5.82 -18.67
C ALA A 49 6.27 -4.57 -18.09
N CYS A 50 5.88 -4.16 -16.86
CA CYS A 50 6.51 -3.04 -16.15
C CYS A 50 8.01 -3.29 -15.94
N TYR A 51 8.35 -4.48 -15.43
CA TYR A 51 9.73 -4.85 -15.16
C TYR A 51 10.58 -4.89 -16.43
N ARG A 52 10.05 -5.50 -17.50
CA ARG A 52 10.72 -5.55 -18.81
C ARG A 52 10.97 -4.15 -19.37
N ASP A 53 9.97 -3.28 -19.34
CA ASP A 53 10.08 -1.90 -19.82
C ASP A 53 11.08 -1.07 -19.00
N LEU A 54 11.17 -1.33 -17.69
CA LEU A 54 12.16 -0.73 -16.82
C LEU A 54 13.57 -1.20 -17.18
N ARG A 55 13.78 -2.51 -17.32
CA ARG A 55 15.07 -3.12 -17.68
C ARG A 55 15.59 -2.69 -19.06
N ASN A 56 14.68 -2.40 -19.98
CA ASN A 56 15.02 -1.90 -21.32
C ASN A 56 15.52 -0.44 -21.33
N SER A 57 15.42 0.30 -20.22
CA SER A 57 15.86 1.70 -20.14
C SER A 57 16.80 1.95 -18.96
N LYS A 58 18.09 2.11 -19.25
CA LYS A 58 19.11 2.50 -18.25
C LYS A 58 18.76 3.80 -17.51
N GLN A 59 18.09 4.73 -18.19
CA GLN A 59 17.66 5.99 -17.60
C GLN A 59 16.57 5.78 -16.55
N LYS A 60 15.57 4.93 -16.81
CA LYS A 60 14.51 4.62 -15.84
C LYS A 60 15.03 3.82 -14.65
N MET A 61 15.96 2.88 -14.89
CA MET A 61 16.59 2.07 -13.83
C MET A 61 17.35 2.92 -12.79
N LYS A 62 17.79 4.13 -13.14
CA LYS A 62 18.48 5.03 -12.20
C LYS A 62 17.58 5.46 -11.02
N TYR A 63 16.27 5.49 -11.21
CA TYR A 63 15.35 6.07 -10.22
C TYR A 63 14.57 5.00 -9.46
N ARG A 64 14.70 5.01 -8.13
CA ARG A 64 14.00 4.08 -7.21
C ARG A 64 12.49 4.05 -7.43
N SER A 65 11.86 5.21 -7.69
CA SER A 65 10.42 5.30 -7.89
C SER A 65 9.90 4.41 -9.04
N ASN A 66 10.72 4.21 -10.07
CA ASN A 66 10.35 3.34 -11.19
C ASN A 66 10.40 1.86 -10.79
N TRP A 67 11.36 1.48 -9.94
CA TRP A 67 11.42 0.13 -9.37
C TRP A 67 10.24 -0.13 -8.45
N GLN A 68 9.96 0.81 -7.52
CA GLN A 68 8.86 0.69 -6.57
C GLN A 68 7.53 0.47 -7.31
N ARG A 69 7.27 1.25 -8.37
CA ARG A 69 6.06 1.10 -9.20
C ARG A 69 5.85 -0.30 -9.78
N CYS A 70 6.93 -1.02 -10.11
CA CYS A 70 6.78 -2.39 -10.62
C CYS A 70 6.61 -3.39 -9.48
N ILE A 71 7.28 -3.19 -8.34
CA ILE A 71 7.10 -4.00 -7.12
C ILE A 71 5.65 -3.91 -6.63
N ASP A 72 5.09 -2.70 -6.54
CA ASP A 72 3.70 -2.49 -6.10
C ASP A 72 2.70 -3.28 -6.97
N LYS A 73 3.00 -3.45 -8.27
CA LYS A 73 2.18 -4.27 -9.16
C LYS A 73 2.29 -5.75 -8.84
N PHE A 74 3.48 -6.25 -8.54
CA PHE A 74 3.69 -7.63 -8.13
C PHE A 74 3.05 -7.94 -6.77
N GLU A 75 3.17 -7.04 -5.79
CA GLU A 75 2.45 -7.13 -4.51
C GLU A 75 0.93 -7.17 -4.73
N SER A 76 0.41 -6.36 -5.66
CA SER A 76 -1.02 -6.38 -6.00
C SER A 76 -1.52 -7.73 -6.59
N VAL A 77 -0.63 -8.56 -7.12
CA VAL A 77 -0.98 -9.93 -7.55
C VAL A 77 -1.24 -10.80 -6.33
N TYR A 78 -0.35 -10.71 -5.34
CA TYR A 78 -0.47 -11.43 -4.07
C TYR A 78 -1.71 -10.98 -3.28
N ASP A 79 -1.96 -9.67 -3.19
CA ASP A 79 -3.11 -9.13 -2.46
C ASP A 79 -4.46 -9.59 -3.03
N LYS A 80 -4.53 -9.91 -4.32
CA LYS A 80 -5.75 -10.38 -4.98
C LYS A 80 -6.02 -11.86 -4.74
N ASP A 81 -4.97 -12.68 -4.71
CA ASP A 81 -5.07 -14.13 -4.62
C ASP A 81 -3.87 -14.69 -3.87
N PRO A 82 -3.83 -14.58 -2.52
CA PRO A 82 -2.65 -14.91 -1.72
C PRO A 82 -2.34 -16.41 -1.71
N ASP A 83 -3.36 -17.26 -1.87
CA ASP A 83 -3.23 -18.72 -1.97
C ASP A 83 -3.11 -19.20 -3.44
N GLY A 84 -3.09 -18.25 -4.39
CA GLY A 84 -3.08 -18.52 -5.81
C GLY A 84 -1.74 -18.99 -6.35
N PRO A 85 -1.72 -19.76 -7.44
CA PRO A 85 -0.47 -20.16 -8.09
C PRO A 85 0.36 -18.97 -8.61
N TRP A 86 -0.29 -17.81 -8.84
CA TRP A 86 0.36 -16.58 -9.28
C TRP A 86 0.84 -15.69 -8.12
N ALA A 87 0.40 -15.95 -6.88
CA ALA A 87 0.83 -15.19 -5.70
C ALA A 87 2.32 -15.39 -5.44
N ALA A 88 2.78 -16.65 -5.43
CA ALA A 88 4.18 -16.99 -5.31
C ALA A 88 5.01 -16.37 -6.44
N ALA A 89 4.50 -16.39 -7.67
CA ALA A 89 5.18 -15.76 -8.79
C ALA A 89 5.36 -14.25 -8.59
N GLY A 90 4.39 -13.57 -7.97
CA GLY A 90 4.50 -12.15 -7.62
C GLY A 90 5.55 -11.85 -6.55
N LEU A 91 5.78 -12.76 -5.60
CA LEU A 91 6.73 -12.52 -4.50
C LEU A 91 8.18 -12.89 -4.81
N PHE A 92 8.42 -13.76 -5.80
CA PHE A 92 9.76 -14.25 -6.17
C PHE A 92 10.35 -13.59 -7.44
N MET A 93 9.65 -12.63 -8.03
CA MET A 93 10.10 -11.82 -9.18
C MET A 93 10.99 -10.66 -8.76
#